data_AF-B4HA28-F1
#
_entry.id   AF-B4HA28-F1
#
_cell.length_a   1.000
_cell.length_b   1.000
_cell.length_c   1.000
_cell.angle_alpha   90.00
_cell.angle_beta   90.00
_cell.angle_gamma   90.00
#
_symmetry.space_group_name_H-M   'P 1'
#
loop_
_entity.id
_entity.type
_entity.pdbx_description
1 polymer ?
#
loop_
_entity_poly.entity_id
_entity_poly.type
_entity_poly.pdbx_seq_one_letter_code
_entity_poly.pdbx_strand_id
1 'polypeptide(L)'
;IGQKHPHLVMAVAVHLLYVHPFFETPERDVEDPTYLCVLILVFNAAEHLMPIISLLPTATHRHYAYLRDSMPKLVPQLPIEGASSSCTKHRIDDAVKKAGSSAGYLKMILSHIDEIVTMPDGRVELLKTAQSNLQRLGDIDSGLYGTSNFLETFLSAQIQIEQMQRCARAHRSRVPLKESLAALVTKCLKLQHTFSGLSYWDILQVKQLRLRASALHLVLVVKDRSQSALGPCQMLLQTAGDISEYIKANTKDEEQPLLPIPTIVAIGGEEEKSIKSSANNVQPDSFTRQLLSKLDAITDPKPGRVFREILPLVQNAPPLALPPANEKIRRCMASIIEPCPLQSQDNVIKVTAGLIAAVPFVAEIDNLQESQKADMRIKIKYPDQHMHTVVPKMTDFKPIMTEQGEHETNVRLRTTILLSHSVWTEASLVEIQLCLAVRPGSELELCKPAKVLFAPKPVRRGI
;
A
#
# COMPACT_ATOMS: atom_id res chain seq x y z
N ILE A 1 29.00 -14.27 4.95
CA ILE A 1 30.34 -14.73 5.42
C ILE A 1 30.55 -16.20 5.07
N GLY A 2 29.66 -17.11 5.50
CA GLY A 2 29.79 -18.56 5.22
C GLY A 2 29.98 -18.89 3.72
N GLN A 3 29.15 -18.30 2.86
CA GLN A 3 29.28 -18.46 1.40
C GLN A 3 30.62 -17.98 0.83
N LYS A 4 31.19 -16.90 1.39
CA LYS A 4 32.43 -16.29 0.87
C LYS A 4 33.71 -16.93 1.43
N HIS A 5 33.65 -17.48 2.64
CA HIS A 5 34.83 -18.00 3.35
C HIS A 5 34.58 -19.38 4.00
N PRO A 6 34.18 -20.41 3.24
CA PRO A 6 33.78 -21.70 3.81
C PRO A 6 34.93 -22.43 4.52
N HIS A 7 36.16 -22.32 4.01
CA HIS A 7 37.35 -22.94 4.60
C HIS A 7 37.68 -22.39 6.01
N LEU A 8 37.52 -21.08 6.22
CA LEU A 8 37.74 -20.47 7.53
C LEU A 8 36.66 -20.92 8.52
N VAL A 9 35.41 -21.02 8.06
CA VAL A 9 34.31 -21.51 8.90
C VAL A 9 34.54 -22.97 9.30
N MET A 10 35.02 -23.83 8.40
CA MET A 10 35.34 -25.22 8.71
C MET A 10 36.37 -25.34 9.85
N ALA A 11 37.42 -24.51 9.83
CA ALA A 11 38.47 -24.53 10.85
C ALA A 11 37.95 -24.22 12.27
N VAL A 12 36.88 -23.42 12.38
CA VAL A 12 36.30 -23.01 13.67
C VAL A 12 34.96 -23.68 13.98
N ALA A 13 34.38 -24.47 13.06
CA ALA A 13 33.02 -24.99 13.17
C ALA A 13 32.79 -25.78 14.47
N VAL A 14 33.73 -26.66 14.83
CA VAL A 14 33.69 -27.47 16.06
C VAL A 14 33.68 -26.56 17.30
N HIS A 15 34.42 -25.45 17.27
CA HIS A 15 34.50 -24.50 18.39
C HIS A 15 33.23 -23.64 18.49
N LEU A 16 32.71 -23.16 17.36
CA LEU A 16 31.48 -22.37 17.30
C LEU A 16 30.25 -23.16 17.76
N LEU A 17 30.22 -24.46 17.45
CA LEU A 17 29.18 -25.39 17.88
C LEU A 17 29.44 -25.97 19.29
N TYR A 18 30.56 -25.61 19.93
CA TYR A 18 30.99 -26.10 21.23
C TYR A 18 31.00 -27.62 21.32
N VAL A 19 31.42 -28.30 20.24
CA VAL A 19 31.46 -29.76 20.18
C VAL A 19 32.69 -30.26 20.90
N HIS A 20 32.50 -31.12 21.90
CA HIS A 20 33.59 -31.76 22.60
C HIS A 20 33.97 -33.09 21.93
N PRO A 21 35.26 -33.40 21.70
CA PRO A 21 35.68 -34.63 21.00
C PRO A 21 35.27 -35.95 21.67
N PHE A 22 35.05 -35.92 22.99
CA PHE A 22 34.82 -37.13 23.80
C PHE A 22 33.50 -37.12 24.58
N PHE A 23 32.83 -35.97 24.69
CA PHE A 23 31.64 -35.84 25.54
C PHE A 23 30.49 -35.30 24.71
N GLU A 24 29.30 -35.88 24.90
CA GLU A 24 28.08 -35.31 24.36
C GLU A 24 27.77 -34.03 25.12
N THR A 25 27.84 -32.90 24.42
CA THR A 25 27.44 -31.61 24.97
C THR A 25 25.93 -31.48 24.99
N PRO A 26 25.35 -30.79 25.99
CA PRO A 26 23.91 -30.57 26.03
C PRO A 26 23.43 -29.86 24.76
N GLU A 27 22.30 -30.33 24.23
CA GLU A 27 21.68 -29.76 23.03
C GLU A 27 21.30 -28.30 23.30
N ARG A 28 21.69 -27.41 22.38
CA ARG A 28 21.37 -25.98 22.46
C ARG A 28 20.00 -25.71 21.88
N ASP A 29 19.32 -24.77 22.50
CA ASP A 29 18.02 -24.30 22.08
C ASP A 29 18.12 -23.58 20.72
N VAL A 30 17.25 -23.95 19.78
CA VAL A 30 17.15 -23.34 18.45
C VAL A 30 16.57 -21.93 18.52
N GLU A 31 15.87 -21.60 19.61
CA GLU A 31 15.33 -20.25 19.86
C GLU A 31 16.41 -19.24 20.29
N ASP A 32 17.60 -19.70 20.72
CA ASP A 32 18.71 -18.80 21.04
C ASP A 32 19.23 -18.11 19.76
N PRO A 33 19.13 -16.77 19.65
CA PRO A 33 19.56 -16.04 18.46
C PRO A 33 21.06 -16.21 18.18
N THR A 34 21.89 -16.40 19.22
CA THR A 34 23.34 -16.55 19.05
C THR A 34 23.66 -17.88 18.37
N TYR A 35 23.07 -18.97 18.86
CA TYR A 35 23.23 -20.29 18.27
C TYR A 35 22.62 -20.37 16.86
N LEU A 36 21.46 -19.76 16.64
CA LEU A 36 20.80 -19.70 15.33
C LEU A 36 21.69 -18.99 14.29
N CYS A 37 22.36 -17.89 14.66
CA CYS A 37 23.33 -17.21 13.77
C CYS A 37 24.52 -18.12 13.41
N VAL A 38 25.04 -18.89 14.38
CA VAL A 38 26.11 -19.86 14.14
C VAL A 38 25.66 -20.96 13.17
N LEU A 39 24.47 -21.52 13.38
CA LEU A 39 23.91 -22.56 12.50
C LEU A 39 23.74 -22.06 11.07
N ILE A 40 23.14 -20.89 10.88
CA ILE A 40 22.99 -20.27 9.54
C ILE A 40 24.37 -20.07 8.89
N LEU A 41 25.35 -19.55 9.63
CA LEU A 41 26.71 -19.36 9.12
C LEU A 41 27.34 -20.68 8.64
N VAL A 42 27.24 -21.73 9.45
CA VAL A 42 27.82 -23.04 9.18
C VAL A 42 27.11 -23.74 8.01
N PHE A 43 25.78 -23.69 7.92
CA PHE A 43 25.04 -24.27 6.80
C PHE A 43 25.35 -23.55 5.47
N ASN A 44 25.47 -22.22 5.50
CA ASN A 44 25.91 -21.45 4.32
C ASN A 44 27.35 -21.75 3.89
N ALA A 45 28.23 -22.13 4.82
CA ALA A 45 29.57 -22.60 4.48
C ALA A 45 29.55 -24.02 3.92
N ALA A 46 28.70 -24.89 4.49
CA ALA A 46 28.56 -26.28 4.08
C ALA A 46 28.11 -26.40 2.61
N GLU A 47 27.28 -25.49 2.11
CA GLU A 47 26.84 -25.46 0.70
C GLU A 47 28.02 -25.49 -0.29
N HIS A 48 29.10 -24.76 0.02
CA HIS A 48 30.30 -24.70 -0.82
C HIS A 48 31.39 -25.68 -0.40
N LEU A 49 31.31 -26.25 0.82
CA LEU A 49 32.29 -27.18 1.36
C LEU A 49 31.60 -28.32 2.13
N MET A 50 31.20 -29.34 1.37
CA MET A 50 30.48 -30.52 1.87
C MET A 50 31.13 -31.23 3.09
N PRO A 51 32.47 -31.33 3.23
CA PRO A 51 33.09 -31.95 4.40
C PRO A 51 32.72 -31.32 5.75
N ILE A 52 32.17 -30.10 5.77
CA ILE A 52 31.65 -29.50 7.01
C ILE A 52 30.52 -30.35 7.60
N ILE A 53 29.71 -31.01 6.76
CA ILE A 53 28.53 -31.78 7.19
C ILE A 53 28.92 -32.93 8.13
N SER A 54 30.05 -33.60 7.87
CA SER A 54 30.51 -34.71 8.72
C SER A 54 31.05 -34.26 10.07
N LEU A 55 31.34 -32.96 10.24
CA LEU A 55 31.77 -32.38 11.52
C LEU A 55 30.58 -31.95 12.39
N LEU A 56 29.35 -31.99 11.86
CA LEU A 56 28.16 -31.53 12.56
C LEU A 56 27.62 -32.62 13.50
N PRO A 57 27.27 -32.25 14.76
CA PRO A 57 26.54 -33.14 15.65
C PRO A 57 25.20 -33.62 15.07
N THR A 58 24.74 -34.79 15.52
CA THR A 58 23.45 -35.37 15.13
C THR A 58 22.27 -34.44 15.45
N ALA A 59 22.31 -33.75 16.59
CA ALA A 59 21.34 -32.71 16.96
C ALA A 59 21.27 -31.58 15.91
N THR A 60 22.42 -31.14 15.39
CA THR A 60 22.50 -30.10 14.37
C THR A 60 21.85 -30.51 13.05
N HIS A 61 21.83 -31.80 12.72
CA HIS A 61 21.14 -32.31 11.53
C HIS A 61 19.61 -32.20 11.68
N ARG A 62 19.07 -32.43 12.89
CA ARG A 62 17.64 -32.22 13.18
C ARG A 62 17.29 -30.73 13.12
N HIS A 63 18.14 -29.88 13.68
CA HIS A 63 17.95 -28.42 13.63
C HIS A 63 18.00 -27.89 12.19
N TYR A 64 18.84 -28.46 11.33
CA TYR A 64 18.88 -28.10 9.91
C TYR A 64 17.52 -28.31 9.23
N ALA A 65 16.84 -29.43 9.44
CA ALA A 65 15.53 -29.69 8.85
C ALA A 65 14.51 -28.61 9.28
N TYR A 66 14.42 -28.33 10.59
CA TYR A 66 13.53 -27.29 11.12
C TYR A 66 13.85 -25.89 10.59
N LEU A 67 15.13 -25.51 10.58
CA LEU A 67 15.57 -24.19 10.13
C LEU A 67 15.44 -24.04 8.61
N ARG A 68 15.58 -25.13 7.85
CA ARG A 68 15.39 -25.13 6.40
C ARG A 68 13.93 -24.92 6.02
N ASP A 69 13.02 -25.50 6.78
CA ASP A 69 11.58 -25.28 6.60
C ASP A 69 11.17 -23.87 7.07
N SER A 70 11.71 -23.40 8.19
CA SER A 70 11.35 -22.12 8.79
C SER A 70 11.98 -20.90 8.09
N MET A 71 13.22 -21.03 7.59
CA MET A 71 14.00 -19.93 6.97
C MET A 71 14.67 -20.35 5.66
N PRO A 72 13.88 -20.70 4.62
CA PRO A 72 14.38 -21.24 3.36
C PRO A 72 15.28 -20.29 2.56
N LYS A 73 15.18 -18.97 2.81
CA LYS A 73 15.98 -17.93 2.15
C LYS A 73 17.37 -17.75 2.78
N LEU A 74 17.53 -18.12 4.05
CA LEU A 74 18.79 -17.95 4.79
C LEU A 74 19.55 -19.27 4.90
N VAL A 75 18.86 -20.41 4.86
CA VAL A 75 19.46 -21.75 5.01
C VAL A 75 19.45 -22.46 3.65
N PRO A 76 20.62 -22.77 3.08
CA PRO A 76 20.71 -23.40 1.76
C PRO A 76 20.29 -24.88 1.81
N GLN A 77 20.13 -25.48 0.63
CA GLN A 77 19.86 -26.92 0.55
C GLN A 77 21.16 -27.72 0.60
N LEU A 78 21.26 -28.57 1.61
CA LEU A 78 22.38 -29.47 1.84
C LEU A 78 21.94 -30.92 1.69
N PRO A 79 22.81 -31.81 1.19
CA PRO A 79 22.56 -33.25 1.08
C PRO A 79 22.74 -33.94 2.45
N ILE A 80 21.92 -33.56 3.43
CA ILE A 80 21.91 -34.16 4.77
C ILE A 80 20.80 -35.22 4.82
N GLU A 81 21.16 -36.46 5.17
CA GLU A 81 20.21 -37.57 5.28
C GLU A 81 19.13 -37.25 6.33
N GLY A 82 17.86 -37.48 5.98
CA GLY A 82 16.71 -37.17 6.83
C GLY A 82 16.15 -35.75 6.73
N ALA A 83 16.85 -34.81 6.06
CA ALA A 83 16.47 -33.40 6.04
C ALA A 83 15.88 -32.88 4.71
N SER A 84 15.66 -33.75 3.73
CA SER A 84 14.86 -33.42 2.53
C SER A 84 14.25 -34.66 1.95
N SER A 85 12.95 -34.86 2.19
CA SER A 85 12.17 -35.77 1.34
C SER A 85 12.05 -35.12 -0.03
N SER A 86 12.78 -35.62 -1.03
CA SER A 86 12.56 -35.34 -2.45
C SER A 86 11.08 -35.51 -2.86
N CYS A 87 10.34 -36.35 -2.13
CA CYS A 87 8.90 -36.55 -2.22
C CYS A 87 8.04 -35.30 -1.88
N THR A 88 8.46 -34.46 -0.94
CA THR A 88 7.67 -33.28 -0.51
C THR A 88 7.75 -32.15 -1.53
N LYS A 89 8.90 -31.96 -2.19
CA LYS A 89 9.05 -30.96 -3.26
C LYS A 89 8.16 -31.26 -4.47
N HIS A 90 8.12 -32.51 -4.93
CA HIS A 90 7.26 -32.87 -6.06
C HIS A 90 5.78 -32.62 -5.74
N ARG A 91 5.34 -32.97 -4.52
CA ARG A 91 3.96 -32.70 -4.06
C ARG A 91 3.63 -31.22 -3.93
N ILE A 92 4.57 -30.39 -3.44
CA ILE A 92 4.38 -28.95 -3.32
C ILE A 92 4.41 -28.29 -4.70
N ASP A 93 5.37 -28.63 -5.56
CA ASP A 93 5.46 -28.07 -6.91
C ASP A 93 4.25 -28.45 -7.76
N ASP A 94 3.75 -29.69 -7.63
CA ASP A 94 2.53 -30.13 -8.31
C ASP A 94 1.27 -29.45 -7.73
N ALA A 95 1.22 -29.20 -6.42
CA ALA A 95 0.13 -28.45 -5.78
C ALA A 95 0.16 -26.94 -6.16
N VAL A 96 1.34 -26.33 -6.23
CA VAL A 96 1.54 -24.93 -6.65
C VAL A 96 1.23 -24.75 -8.13
N LYS A 97 1.63 -25.70 -8.99
CA LYS A 97 1.21 -25.74 -10.40
C LYS A 97 -0.30 -25.89 -10.54
N LYS A 98 -0.95 -26.68 -9.67
CA LYS A 98 -2.40 -26.87 -9.66
C LYS A 98 -3.18 -25.66 -9.10
N ALA A 99 -2.58 -24.91 -8.18
CA ALA A 99 -3.18 -23.71 -7.56
C ALA A 99 -3.24 -22.49 -8.50
N GLY A 100 -2.47 -22.50 -9.60
CA GLY A 100 -2.39 -21.38 -10.53
C GLY A 100 -1.53 -20.22 -10.00
N SER A 101 -1.10 -19.34 -10.89
CA SER A 101 -0.33 -18.14 -10.51
C SER A 101 -1.26 -17.06 -9.90
N SER A 102 -0.77 -16.31 -8.91
CA SER A 102 -1.44 -15.12 -8.35
C SER A 102 -1.90 -14.15 -9.44
N ALA A 103 -1.11 -13.97 -10.51
CA ALA A 103 -1.45 -13.12 -11.64
C ALA A 103 -2.61 -13.70 -12.48
N GLY A 104 -2.71 -15.03 -12.58
CA GLY A 104 -3.85 -15.70 -13.21
C GLY A 104 -5.13 -15.53 -12.41
N TYR A 105 -5.04 -15.66 -11.07
CA TYR A 105 -6.17 -15.40 -10.18
C TYR A 105 -6.65 -13.95 -10.24
N LEU A 106 -5.73 -12.98 -10.31
CA LEU A 106 -6.09 -11.56 -10.53
C LEU A 106 -6.88 -11.37 -11.82
N LYS A 107 -6.43 -11.95 -12.94
CA LYS A 107 -7.14 -11.87 -14.22
C LYS A 107 -8.54 -12.48 -14.14
N MET A 108 -8.70 -13.60 -13.45
CA MET A 108 -10.01 -14.23 -13.19
C MET A 108 -10.92 -13.32 -12.36
N ILE A 109 -10.40 -12.65 -11.33
CA ILE A 109 -11.19 -11.68 -10.56
C ILE A 109 -11.66 -10.54 -11.47
N LEU A 110 -10.77 -9.98 -12.30
CA LEU A 110 -11.10 -8.88 -13.19
C LEU A 110 -12.17 -9.27 -14.23
N SER A 111 -12.06 -10.45 -14.85
CA SER A 111 -13.07 -10.92 -15.79
C SER A 111 -14.43 -11.11 -15.12
N HIS A 112 -14.47 -11.69 -13.91
CA HIS A 112 -15.71 -11.81 -13.14
C HIS A 112 -16.30 -10.44 -12.78
N ILE A 113 -15.47 -9.44 -12.47
CA ILE A 113 -15.99 -8.10 -12.19
C ILE A 113 -16.63 -7.49 -13.44
N ASP A 114 -16.01 -7.63 -14.61
CA ASP A 114 -16.58 -7.14 -15.87
C ASP A 114 -17.95 -7.79 -16.16
N GLU A 115 -18.08 -9.09 -15.92
CA GLU A 115 -19.36 -9.81 -16.01
C GLU A 115 -20.39 -9.27 -14.99
N ILE A 116 -20.00 -9.11 -13.72
CA ILE A 116 -20.86 -8.61 -12.64
C ILE A 116 -21.36 -7.19 -12.92
N VAL A 117 -20.54 -6.33 -13.52
CA VAL A 117 -20.92 -4.94 -13.85
C VAL A 117 -22.08 -4.90 -14.84
N THR A 118 -22.17 -5.88 -15.75
CA THR A 118 -23.30 -5.99 -16.69
C THR A 118 -24.60 -6.46 -16.05
N MET A 119 -24.55 -7.04 -14.83
CA MET A 119 -25.74 -7.54 -14.15
C MET A 119 -26.63 -6.41 -13.59
N PRO A 120 -27.97 -6.52 -13.72
CA PRO A 120 -28.89 -5.47 -13.28
C PRO A 120 -29.19 -5.49 -11.77
N ASP A 121 -29.16 -6.64 -11.11
CA ASP A 121 -29.53 -6.80 -9.69
C ASP A 121 -28.52 -7.66 -8.91
N GLY A 122 -28.46 -7.52 -7.59
CA GLY A 122 -27.59 -8.31 -6.70
C GLY A 122 -26.07 -8.05 -6.82
N ARG A 123 -25.62 -7.29 -7.83
CA ARG A 123 -24.18 -7.09 -8.12
C ARG A 123 -23.36 -6.48 -6.98
N VAL A 124 -23.96 -5.65 -6.11
CA VAL A 124 -23.22 -4.96 -5.03
C VAL A 124 -22.59 -5.96 -4.05
N GLU A 125 -23.26 -7.07 -3.74
CA GLU A 125 -22.72 -8.10 -2.85
C GLU A 125 -21.59 -8.88 -3.52
N LEU A 126 -21.75 -9.22 -4.79
CA LEU A 126 -20.70 -9.87 -5.58
C LEU A 126 -19.46 -8.98 -5.72
N LEU A 127 -19.63 -7.68 -5.94
CA LEU A 127 -18.53 -6.72 -6.00
C LEU A 127 -17.83 -6.57 -4.64
N LYS A 128 -18.55 -6.64 -3.52
CA LYS A 128 -17.92 -6.67 -2.18
C LYS A 128 -17.12 -7.95 -1.95
N THR A 129 -17.59 -9.09 -2.46
CA THR A 129 -16.82 -10.34 -2.42
C THR A 129 -15.54 -10.23 -3.26
N ALA A 130 -15.64 -9.66 -4.47
CA ALA A 130 -14.48 -9.39 -5.31
C ALA A 130 -13.48 -8.42 -4.64
N GLN A 131 -13.98 -7.39 -3.94
CA GLN A 131 -13.15 -6.48 -3.14
C GLN A 131 -12.36 -7.23 -2.06
N SER A 132 -13.02 -8.12 -1.30
CA SER A 132 -12.36 -8.96 -0.28
C SER A 132 -11.30 -9.88 -0.89
N ASN A 133 -11.57 -10.46 -2.06
CA ASN A 133 -10.61 -11.32 -2.77
C ASN A 133 -9.38 -10.54 -3.24
N LEU A 134 -9.55 -9.31 -3.75
CA LEU A 134 -8.43 -8.42 -4.12
C LEU A 134 -7.59 -8.05 -2.90
N GLN A 135 -8.22 -7.74 -1.77
CA GLN A 135 -7.50 -7.44 -0.54
C GLN A 135 -6.65 -8.63 -0.09
N ARG A 136 -7.24 -9.83 -0.03
CA ARG A 136 -6.54 -11.07 0.33
C ARG A 136 -5.40 -11.40 -0.62
N LEU A 137 -5.59 -11.18 -1.92
CA LEU A 137 -4.54 -11.40 -2.91
C LEU A 137 -3.33 -10.50 -2.65
N GLY A 138 -3.57 -9.22 -2.29
CA GLY A 138 -2.51 -8.31 -1.88
C GLY A 138 -1.78 -8.78 -0.62
N ASP A 139 -2.52 -9.29 0.38
CA ASP A 139 -1.93 -9.77 1.62
C ASP A 139 -1.08 -11.06 1.44
N ILE A 140 -1.41 -11.89 0.43
CA ILE A 140 -0.69 -13.14 0.13
C ILE A 140 0.54 -12.87 -0.74
N ASP A 141 0.42 -12.03 -1.78
CA ASP A 141 1.47 -11.81 -2.77
C ASP A 141 2.01 -10.37 -2.69
N SER A 142 3.19 -10.24 -2.07
CA SER A 142 3.91 -8.97 -1.95
C SER A 142 4.18 -8.26 -3.29
N GLY A 143 4.34 -9.01 -4.39
CA GLY A 143 4.60 -8.44 -5.72
C GLY A 143 3.35 -7.76 -6.31
N LEU A 144 2.17 -8.31 -6.03
CA LEU A 144 0.89 -7.78 -6.48
C LEU A 144 0.21 -6.86 -5.45
N TYR A 145 0.82 -6.64 -4.29
CA TYR A 145 0.25 -5.83 -3.21
C TYR A 145 -0.23 -4.46 -3.70
N GLY A 146 0.61 -3.75 -4.47
CA GLY A 146 0.29 -2.41 -5.01
C GLY A 146 -0.91 -2.44 -5.95
N THR A 147 -0.88 -3.30 -6.96
CA THR A 147 -1.94 -3.47 -7.96
C THR A 147 -3.26 -3.91 -7.34
N SER A 148 -3.23 -4.93 -6.48
CA SER A 148 -4.43 -5.46 -5.82
C SER A 148 -5.08 -4.42 -4.91
N ASN A 149 -4.29 -3.67 -4.13
CA ASN A 149 -4.80 -2.59 -3.28
C ASN A 149 -5.33 -1.40 -4.09
N PHE A 150 -4.72 -1.08 -5.23
CA PHE A 150 -5.20 -0.04 -6.12
C PHE A 150 -6.58 -0.40 -6.69
N LEU A 151 -6.71 -1.61 -7.24
CA LEU A 151 -7.97 -2.12 -7.78
C LEU A 151 -9.05 -2.27 -6.70
N GLU A 152 -8.69 -2.76 -5.52
CA GLU A 152 -9.58 -2.84 -4.35
C GLU A 152 -10.13 -1.46 -3.99
N THR A 153 -9.27 -0.46 -3.83
CA THR A 153 -9.69 0.87 -3.40
C THR A 153 -10.50 1.56 -4.51
N PHE A 154 -10.15 1.35 -5.77
CA PHE A 154 -10.92 1.82 -6.93
C PHE A 154 -12.32 1.22 -6.95
N LEU A 155 -12.42 -0.11 -6.84
CA LEU A 155 -13.69 -0.83 -6.79
C LEU A 155 -14.53 -0.38 -5.58
N SER A 156 -13.89 -0.20 -4.42
CA SER A 156 -14.54 0.28 -3.20
C SER A 156 -15.16 1.66 -3.35
N ALA A 157 -14.48 2.58 -4.04
CA ALA A 157 -15.01 3.90 -4.36
C ALA A 157 -16.15 3.82 -5.37
N GLN A 158 -16.05 2.94 -6.36
CA GLN A 158 -17.09 2.73 -7.37
C GLN A 158 -18.39 2.14 -6.79
N ILE A 159 -18.29 1.12 -5.93
CA ILE A 159 -19.45 0.56 -5.21
C ILE A 159 -20.15 1.65 -4.41
N GLN A 160 -19.38 2.50 -3.74
CA GLN A 160 -19.90 3.59 -2.93
C GLN A 160 -20.58 4.67 -3.77
N ILE A 161 -20.00 5.02 -4.93
CA ILE A 161 -20.65 5.90 -5.91
C ILE A 161 -22.00 5.30 -6.37
N GLU A 162 -22.07 4.01 -6.71
CA GLU A 162 -23.33 3.39 -7.13
C GLU A 162 -24.40 3.43 -6.03
N GLN A 163 -24.03 3.12 -4.79
CA GLN A 163 -24.93 3.19 -3.64
C GLN A 163 -25.48 4.61 -3.43
N MET A 164 -24.62 5.63 -3.56
CA MET A 164 -24.98 7.02 -3.35
C MET A 164 -25.73 7.63 -4.56
N GLN A 165 -25.48 7.15 -5.78
CA GLN A 165 -26.25 7.52 -6.97
C GLN A 165 -27.72 7.08 -6.85
N ARG A 166 -28.00 5.92 -6.20
CA ARG A 166 -29.38 5.51 -5.89
C ARG A 166 -30.08 6.53 -4.99
N CYS A 167 -29.37 7.11 -4.02
CA CYS A 167 -29.89 8.22 -3.20
C CYS A 167 -30.12 9.49 -4.02
N ALA A 168 -29.29 9.76 -5.04
CA ALA A 168 -29.50 10.89 -5.94
C ALA A 168 -30.75 10.71 -6.84
N ARG A 169 -31.21 9.48 -7.09
CA ARG A 169 -32.47 9.19 -7.78
C ARG A 169 -33.68 9.28 -6.84
N ALA A 170 -33.53 8.81 -5.61
CA ALA A 170 -34.59 8.81 -4.60
C ALA A 170 -34.86 10.22 -4.02
N HIS A 171 -36.06 10.44 -3.49
CA HIS A 171 -36.45 11.67 -2.79
C HIS A 171 -36.15 11.64 -1.29
N ARG A 172 -35.79 10.48 -0.72
CA ARG A 172 -35.43 10.33 0.70
C ARG A 172 -34.13 9.54 0.81
N SER A 173 -33.15 10.12 1.51
CA SER A 173 -31.92 9.41 1.86
C SER A 173 -32.15 8.53 3.09
N ARG A 174 -31.67 7.28 3.05
CA ARG A 174 -31.62 6.38 4.21
C ARG A 174 -30.19 6.17 4.75
N VAL A 175 -29.19 6.72 4.06
CA VAL A 175 -27.76 6.49 4.36
C VAL A 175 -27.19 7.73 5.04
N PRO A 176 -26.26 7.59 6.01
CA PRO A 176 -25.48 8.70 6.55
C PRO A 176 -24.64 9.35 5.43
N LEU A 177 -25.22 10.34 4.75
CA LEU A 177 -24.66 10.93 3.53
C LEU A 177 -23.34 11.64 3.81
N LYS A 178 -23.21 12.32 4.95
CA LYS A 178 -22.01 13.10 5.30
C LYS A 178 -20.80 12.19 5.50
N GLU A 179 -20.95 11.15 6.30
CA GLU A 179 -19.89 10.16 6.58
C GLU A 179 -19.53 9.38 5.31
N SER A 180 -20.54 9.02 4.52
CA SER A 180 -20.33 8.35 3.24
C SER A 180 -19.62 9.26 2.23
N LEU A 181 -19.97 10.54 2.13
CA LEU A 181 -19.26 11.50 1.29
C LEU A 181 -17.82 11.69 1.73
N ALA A 182 -17.58 11.85 3.03
CA ALA A 182 -16.23 11.97 3.58
C ALA A 182 -15.38 10.73 3.25
N ALA A 183 -15.92 9.54 3.46
CA ALA A 183 -15.23 8.29 3.13
C ALA A 183 -14.93 8.16 1.62
N LEU A 184 -15.85 8.57 0.75
CA LEU A 184 -15.63 8.57 -0.71
C LEU A 184 -14.50 9.53 -1.11
N VAL A 185 -14.49 10.74 -0.55
CA VAL A 185 -13.42 11.73 -0.78
C VAL A 185 -12.07 11.16 -0.32
N THR A 186 -12.00 10.55 0.86
CA THR A 186 -10.78 9.91 1.36
C THR A 186 -10.28 8.81 0.42
N LYS A 187 -11.16 7.95 -0.11
CA LYS A 187 -10.77 6.92 -1.10
C LYS A 187 -10.23 7.53 -2.39
N CYS A 188 -10.83 8.60 -2.91
CA CYS A 188 -10.32 9.29 -4.09
C CYS A 188 -8.93 9.92 -3.85
N LEU A 189 -8.72 10.53 -2.67
CA LEU A 189 -7.41 11.06 -2.29
C LEU A 189 -6.37 9.95 -2.14
N LYS A 190 -6.74 8.81 -1.55
CA LYS A 190 -5.89 7.62 -1.46
C LYS A 190 -5.42 7.17 -2.86
N LEU A 191 -6.33 7.01 -3.81
CA LEU A 191 -5.99 6.63 -5.19
C LEU A 191 -5.02 7.59 -5.89
N GLN A 192 -5.05 8.88 -5.54
CA GLN A 192 -4.21 9.91 -6.17
C GLN A 192 -2.84 10.05 -5.54
N HIS A 193 -2.76 9.83 -4.22
CA HIS A 193 -1.60 10.24 -3.44
C HIS A 193 -0.88 9.11 -2.73
N THR A 194 -1.38 7.87 -2.74
CA THR A 194 -0.68 6.72 -2.11
C THR A 194 -0.13 5.72 -3.10
N PHE A 195 -0.34 5.89 -4.41
CA PHE A 195 0.11 4.93 -5.42
C PHE A 195 1.14 5.55 -6.36
N SER A 196 2.10 4.73 -6.79
CA SER A 196 3.14 5.07 -7.77
C SER A 196 3.17 4.04 -8.89
N GLY A 197 3.87 4.32 -10.01
CA GLY A 197 3.94 3.41 -11.16
C GLY A 197 2.63 3.32 -11.97
N LEU A 198 1.74 4.30 -11.81
CA LEU A 198 0.49 4.41 -12.57
C LEU A 198 0.77 4.81 -14.02
N SER A 199 0.13 4.11 -14.96
CA SER A 199 0.15 4.49 -16.37
C SER A 199 -0.70 5.74 -16.63
N TYR A 200 -0.57 6.34 -17.82
CA TYR A 200 -1.43 7.45 -18.25
C TYR A 200 -2.92 7.10 -18.07
N TRP A 201 -3.31 5.88 -18.46
CA TRP A 201 -4.68 5.39 -18.35
C TRP A 201 -5.15 5.21 -16.91
N ASP A 202 -4.29 4.68 -16.04
CA ASP A 202 -4.63 4.50 -14.61
C ASP A 202 -4.92 5.85 -13.96
N ILE A 203 -4.07 6.86 -14.24
CA ILE A 203 -4.25 8.23 -13.73
C ILE A 203 -5.51 8.86 -14.32
N LEU A 204 -5.78 8.68 -15.62
CA LEU A 204 -7.00 9.17 -16.25
C LEU A 204 -8.24 8.56 -15.59
N GLN A 205 -8.25 7.24 -15.35
CA GLN A 205 -9.35 6.55 -14.68
C GLN A 205 -9.58 7.07 -13.26
N VAL A 206 -8.50 7.29 -12.48
CA VAL A 206 -8.60 7.90 -11.15
C VAL A 206 -9.17 9.32 -11.21
N LYS A 207 -8.77 10.13 -12.20
CA LYS A 207 -9.31 11.48 -12.42
C LYS A 207 -10.79 11.44 -12.82
N GLN A 208 -11.21 10.51 -13.68
CA GLN A 208 -12.63 10.31 -14.05
C GLN A 208 -13.48 9.90 -12.83
N LEU A 209 -12.97 8.97 -12.02
CA LEU A 209 -13.62 8.55 -10.79
C LEU A 209 -13.77 9.72 -9.80
N ARG A 210 -12.72 10.55 -9.64
CA ARG A 210 -12.74 11.76 -8.82
C ARG A 210 -13.78 12.77 -9.32
N LEU A 211 -13.86 12.99 -10.63
CA LEU A 211 -14.82 13.91 -11.24
C LEU A 211 -16.26 13.44 -10.97
N ARG A 212 -16.54 12.16 -11.16
CA ARG A 212 -17.82 11.52 -10.84
C ARG A 212 -18.18 11.68 -9.35
N ALA A 213 -17.24 11.39 -8.45
CA ALA A 213 -17.43 11.56 -7.01
C ALA A 213 -17.72 13.02 -6.63
N SER A 214 -17.01 13.98 -7.23
CA SER A 214 -17.20 15.41 -6.96
C SER A 214 -18.54 15.93 -7.47
N ALA A 215 -18.96 15.47 -8.66
CA ALA A 215 -20.27 15.81 -9.22
C ALA A 215 -21.42 15.25 -8.36
N LEU A 216 -21.28 14.00 -7.91
CA LEU A 216 -22.23 13.36 -7.00
C LEU A 216 -22.29 14.06 -5.64
N HIS A 217 -21.15 14.48 -5.10
CA HIS A 217 -21.07 15.25 -3.86
C HIS A 217 -21.87 16.55 -3.94
N LEU A 218 -21.66 17.34 -4.99
CA LEU A 218 -22.43 18.58 -5.20
C LEU A 218 -23.94 18.31 -5.30
N VAL A 219 -24.33 17.29 -6.08
CA VAL A 219 -25.75 16.93 -6.26
C VAL A 219 -26.41 16.55 -4.94
N LEU A 220 -25.75 15.74 -4.12
CA LEU A 220 -26.30 15.29 -2.85
C LEU A 220 -26.38 16.42 -1.82
N VAL A 221 -25.34 17.26 -1.71
CA VAL A 221 -25.34 18.41 -0.78
C VAL A 221 -26.44 19.41 -1.13
N VAL A 222 -26.63 19.73 -2.41
CA VAL A 222 -27.68 20.67 -2.84
C VAL A 222 -29.07 20.09 -2.61
N LYS A 223 -29.27 18.78 -2.80
CA LYS A 223 -30.55 18.11 -2.54
C LYS A 223 -30.90 18.04 -1.06
N ASP A 224 -29.93 17.70 -0.23
CA ASP A 224 -30.11 17.52 1.22
C ASP A 224 -30.20 18.88 1.96
N ARG A 225 -29.73 19.96 1.33
CA ARG A 225 -29.63 21.32 1.93
C ARG A 225 -28.88 21.34 3.26
N SER A 226 -28.05 20.32 3.51
CA SER A 226 -27.42 20.10 4.80
C SER A 226 -26.22 21.02 5.05
N GLN A 227 -25.55 21.46 3.98
CA GLN A 227 -24.34 22.29 4.06
C GLN A 227 -24.24 23.26 2.88
N SER A 228 -23.31 24.21 2.98
CA SER A 228 -23.00 25.13 1.87
C SER A 228 -22.52 24.36 0.64
N ALA A 229 -23.16 24.60 -0.50
CA ALA A 229 -22.81 24.00 -1.78
C ALA A 229 -21.60 24.67 -2.45
N LEU A 230 -21.09 25.78 -1.90
CA LEU A 230 -19.98 26.54 -2.50
C LEU A 230 -18.69 25.71 -2.56
N GLY A 231 -18.29 25.10 -1.44
CA GLY A 231 -17.10 24.26 -1.37
C GLY A 231 -17.14 23.06 -2.33
N PRO A 232 -18.21 22.24 -2.31
CA PRO A 232 -18.39 21.15 -3.27
C PRO A 232 -18.40 21.60 -4.73
N CYS A 233 -18.98 22.78 -5.02
CA CYS A 233 -18.99 23.35 -6.37
C CYS A 233 -17.59 23.75 -6.83
N GLN A 234 -16.83 24.47 -6.00
CA GLN A 234 -15.44 24.83 -6.29
C GLN A 234 -14.57 23.58 -6.49
N MET A 235 -14.76 22.56 -5.65
CA MET A 235 -14.08 21.27 -5.77
C MET A 235 -14.36 20.57 -7.09
N LEU A 236 -15.61 20.58 -7.57
CA LEU A 236 -15.98 20.03 -8.87
C LEU A 236 -15.30 20.79 -10.01
N LEU A 237 -15.36 22.13 -10.00
CA LEU A 237 -14.77 22.97 -11.05
C LEU A 237 -13.26 22.81 -11.12
N GLN A 238 -12.57 22.80 -9.97
CA GLN A 238 -11.14 22.54 -9.89
C GLN A 238 -10.81 21.16 -10.47
N THR A 239 -11.55 20.13 -10.05
CA THR A 239 -11.36 18.76 -10.56
C THR A 239 -11.58 18.67 -12.08
N ALA A 240 -12.55 19.43 -12.62
CA ALA A 240 -12.83 19.50 -14.05
C ALA A 240 -11.71 20.22 -14.82
N GLY A 241 -11.10 21.26 -14.24
CA GLY A 241 -9.88 21.89 -14.74
C GLY A 241 -8.70 20.91 -14.79
N ASP A 242 -8.39 20.28 -13.64
CA ASP A 242 -7.27 19.36 -13.48
C ASP A 242 -7.29 18.15 -14.43
N ILE A 243 -8.48 17.67 -14.79
CA ILE A 243 -8.63 16.56 -15.76
C ILE A 243 -8.53 17.07 -17.19
N SER A 244 -9.10 18.25 -17.49
CA SER A 244 -9.02 18.86 -18.82
C SER A 244 -7.60 19.23 -19.20
N GLU A 245 -6.84 19.80 -18.26
CA GLU A 245 -5.41 20.07 -18.43
C GLU A 245 -4.61 18.79 -18.64
N TYR A 246 -4.89 17.74 -17.86
CA TYR A 246 -4.23 16.46 -17.99
C TYR A 246 -4.47 15.80 -19.36
N ILE A 247 -5.72 15.83 -19.85
CA ILE A 247 -6.06 15.33 -21.19
C ILE A 247 -5.34 16.16 -22.27
N LYS A 248 -5.37 17.50 -22.15
CA LYS A 248 -4.73 18.41 -23.11
C LYS A 248 -3.22 18.23 -23.16
N ALA A 249 -2.55 18.07 -22.02
CA ALA A 249 -1.10 17.87 -21.95
C ALA A 249 -0.67 16.62 -22.71
N ASN A 250 -1.39 15.50 -22.52
CA ASN A 250 -1.07 14.23 -23.17
C ASN A 250 -1.56 14.13 -24.62
N THR A 251 -2.36 15.07 -25.11
CA THR A 251 -2.75 15.14 -26.53
C THR A 251 -1.67 15.87 -27.36
N LYS A 252 -0.91 16.78 -26.74
CA LYS A 252 0.12 17.58 -27.43
C LYS A 252 1.41 16.84 -27.73
N ASP A 253 1.71 15.78 -26.97
CA ASP A 253 2.94 14.98 -27.16
C ASP A 253 2.89 14.09 -28.43
N GLU A 254 1.73 13.93 -29.06
CA GLU A 254 1.58 13.17 -30.33
C GLU A 254 1.75 14.04 -31.60
N GLU A 255 1.85 15.37 -31.49
CA GLU A 255 1.99 16.29 -32.63
C GLU A 255 3.45 16.73 -32.89
N GLN A 256 4.44 15.83 -32.77
CA GLN A 256 5.75 16.09 -33.38
C GLN A 256 5.73 15.65 -34.86
N PRO A 257 6.02 16.55 -35.83
CA PRO A 257 5.97 16.21 -37.25
C PRO A 257 7.14 15.28 -37.60
N LEU A 258 6.81 14.04 -37.97
CA LEU A 258 7.74 13.12 -38.62
C LEU A 258 8.30 13.78 -39.89
N LEU A 259 9.62 13.97 -39.92
CA LEU A 259 10.35 14.32 -41.13
C LEU A 259 10.13 13.23 -42.20
N PRO A 260 10.00 13.58 -43.49
CA PRO A 260 9.72 12.60 -44.54
C PRO A 260 10.95 11.71 -44.78
N ILE A 261 10.80 10.41 -44.55
CA ILE A 261 11.79 9.38 -44.90
C ILE A 261 11.65 9.08 -46.42
N PRO A 262 12.75 8.99 -47.20
CA PRO A 262 12.66 8.66 -48.62
C PRO A 262 12.21 7.22 -48.86
N THR A 263 11.34 7.06 -49.85
CA THR A 263 10.83 5.80 -50.39
C THR A 263 11.96 4.90 -50.90
N ILE A 264 12.05 3.66 -50.38
CA ILE A 264 12.71 2.55 -51.07
C ILE A 264 11.69 1.44 -51.30
N VAL A 265 11.65 1.00 -52.56
CA VAL A 265 10.69 0.11 -53.18
C VAL A 265 11.05 -1.36 -52.92
N ALA A 266 10.03 -2.11 -52.47
CA ALA A 266 9.70 -3.54 -52.67
C ALA A 266 10.75 -4.66 -52.44
N ILE A 267 10.34 -5.75 -51.77
CA ILE A 267 9.86 -7.03 -52.36
C ILE A 267 9.63 -8.07 -51.24
N GLY A 268 8.53 -8.83 -51.33
CA GLY A 268 8.44 -10.23 -50.87
C GLY A 268 7.78 -10.45 -49.52
N GLY A 269 6.69 -11.23 -49.50
CA GLY A 269 5.80 -11.42 -48.36
C GLY A 269 6.06 -12.69 -47.54
N GLU A 270 5.33 -12.79 -46.44
CA GLU A 270 4.54 -13.97 -46.02
C GLU A 270 3.61 -13.54 -44.87
N GLU A 271 2.37 -14.04 -44.92
CA GLU A 271 1.26 -13.68 -44.05
C GLU A 271 1.38 -14.37 -42.67
N GLU A 272 1.45 -13.59 -41.59
CA GLU A 272 1.04 -14.06 -40.27
C GLU A 272 0.04 -13.09 -39.62
N LYS A 273 -1.14 -13.62 -39.34
CA LYS A 273 -2.34 -12.93 -38.88
C LYS A 273 -2.16 -12.36 -37.46
N SER A 274 -1.96 -11.05 -37.41
CA SER A 274 -2.67 -10.07 -36.57
C SER A 274 -3.31 -10.55 -35.25
N ILE A 275 -2.60 -10.34 -34.14
CA ILE A 275 -3.18 -9.79 -32.90
C ILE A 275 -2.36 -8.54 -32.54
N LYS A 276 -2.52 -7.49 -33.36
CA LYS A 276 -2.15 -6.13 -32.95
C LYS A 276 -3.37 -5.57 -32.24
N SER A 277 -3.45 -5.75 -30.92
CA SER A 277 -4.39 -4.98 -30.10
C SER A 277 -4.00 -3.51 -30.24
N SER A 278 -4.80 -2.80 -31.01
CA SER A 278 -4.73 -1.38 -31.30
C SER A 278 -4.17 -0.56 -30.12
N ALA A 279 -3.13 0.22 -30.38
CA ALA A 279 -2.81 1.41 -29.61
C ALA A 279 -4.00 2.38 -29.78
N ASN A 280 -5.06 2.10 -29.03
CA ASN A 280 -6.37 2.73 -29.15
C ASN A 280 -6.32 4.08 -28.46
N ASN A 281 -6.42 5.14 -29.27
CA ASN A 281 -6.95 6.46 -28.96
C ASN A 281 -7.62 6.52 -27.56
N VAL A 282 -6.83 6.88 -26.55
CA VAL A 282 -7.17 6.74 -25.13
C VAL A 282 -8.09 7.88 -24.72
N GLN A 283 -9.36 7.76 -25.09
CA GLN A 283 -10.35 8.82 -24.90
C GLN A 283 -11.09 8.67 -23.56
N PRO A 284 -11.40 9.79 -22.88
CA PRO A 284 -12.24 9.76 -21.69
C PRO A 284 -13.65 9.21 -22.00
N ASP A 285 -14.27 8.65 -20.98
CA ASP A 285 -15.60 8.05 -21.08
C ASP A 285 -16.67 9.08 -21.46
N SER A 286 -17.80 8.60 -21.96
CA SER A 286 -18.87 9.48 -22.47
C SER A 286 -19.40 10.42 -21.39
N PHE A 287 -19.54 9.96 -20.15
CA PHE A 287 -19.99 10.79 -19.03
C PHE A 287 -19.00 11.92 -18.76
N THR A 288 -17.69 11.63 -18.67
CA THR A 288 -16.67 12.66 -18.43
C THR A 288 -16.68 13.73 -19.53
N ARG A 289 -16.73 13.33 -20.81
CA ARG A 289 -16.78 14.29 -21.92
C ARG A 289 -18.00 15.20 -21.87
N GLN A 290 -19.18 14.62 -21.63
CA GLN A 290 -20.43 15.38 -21.54
C GLN A 290 -20.40 16.34 -20.34
N LEU A 291 -19.90 15.88 -19.19
CA LEU A 291 -19.81 16.70 -17.99
C LEU A 291 -18.84 17.87 -18.18
N LEU A 292 -17.65 17.63 -18.75
CA LEU A 292 -16.68 18.69 -19.02
C LEU A 292 -17.22 19.73 -20.00
N SER A 293 -17.84 19.28 -21.10
CA SER A 293 -18.48 20.18 -22.07
C SER A 293 -19.59 21.03 -21.44
N LYS A 294 -20.41 20.43 -20.58
CA LYS A 294 -21.47 21.15 -19.84
C LYS A 294 -20.90 22.17 -18.87
N LEU A 295 -19.82 21.85 -18.17
CA LEU A 295 -19.20 22.77 -17.21
C LEU A 295 -18.51 23.96 -17.91
N ASP A 296 -17.84 23.73 -19.03
CA ASP A 296 -17.16 24.76 -19.82
C ASP A 296 -18.14 25.76 -20.46
N ALA A 297 -19.35 25.30 -20.81
CA ALA A 297 -20.42 26.15 -21.34
C ALA A 297 -21.04 27.12 -20.30
N ILE A 298 -20.74 26.97 -19.00
CA ILE A 298 -21.33 27.79 -17.94
C ILE A 298 -20.46 29.02 -17.67
N THR A 299 -20.93 30.20 -18.10
CA THR A 299 -20.21 31.48 -17.93
C THR A 299 -20.14 31.98 -16.47
N ASP A 300 -21.14 31.65 -15.64
CA ASP A 300 -21.21 32.00 -14.21
C ASP A 300 -21.61 30.75 -13.41
N PRO A 301 -20.62 29.98 -12.89
CA PRO A 301 -20.85 28.66 -12.30
C PRO A 301 -21.32 28.75 -10.85
N LYS A 302 -22.48 29.38 -10.64
CA LYS A 302 -23.17 29.36 -9.34
C LYS A 302 -23.59 27.93 -9.00
N PRO A 303 -23.48 27.49 -7.71
CA PRO A 303 -23.77 26.11 -7.32
C PRO A 303 -25.14 25.60 -7.77
N GLY A 304 -26.18 26.45 -7.70
CA GLY A 304 -27.53 26.09 -8.14
C GLY A 304 -27.67 25.90 -9.65
N ARG A 305 -26.92 26.66 -10.46
CA ARG A 305 -26.92 26.53 -11.93
C ARG A 305 -26.17 25.28 -12.36
N VAL A 306 -24.96 25.09 -11.81
CA VAL A 306 -24.14 23.90 -12.04
C VAL A 306 -24.92 22.64 -11.67
N PHE A 307 -25.56 22.63 -10.49
CA PHE A 307 -26.42 21.54 -10.06
C PHE A 307 -27.50 21.16 -11.09
N ARG A 308 -28.26 22.14 -11.61
CA ARG A 308 -29.36 21.87 -12.56
C ARG A 308 -28.86 21.25 -13.86
N GLU A 309 -27.72 21.71 -14.37
CA GLU A 309 -27.14 21.20 -15.61
C GLU A 309 -26.58 19.78 -15.46
N ILE A 310 -25.94 19.46 -14.33
CA ILE A 310 -25.27 18.17 -14.15
C ILE A 310 -26.18 17.08 -13.57
N LEU A 311 -27.26 17.46 -12.89
CA LEU A 311 -28.20 16.52 -12.25
C LEU A 311 -28.65 15.36 -13.18
N PRO A 312 -29.14 15.60 -14.41
CA PRO A 312 -29.60 14.51 -15.28
C PRO A 312 -28.46 13.56 -15.69
N LEU A 313 -27.23 14.07 -15.82
CA LEU A 313 -26.05 13.26 -16.12
C LEU A 313 -25.65 12.39 -14.93
N VAL A 314 -25.59 12.97 -13.72
CA VAL A 314 -25.17 12.28 -12.50
C VAL A 314 -26.17 11.19 -12.10
N GLN A 315 -27.47 11.42 -12.28
CA GLN A 315 -28.50 10.43 -11.97
C GLN A 315 -28.41 9.19 -12.87
N ASN A 316 -27.99 9.35 -14.13
CA ASN A 316 -27.95 8.27 -15.12
C ASN A 316 -26.51 7.84 -15.47
N ALA A 317 -25.54 8.19 -14.63
CA ALA A 317 -24.14 7.88 -14.88
C ALA A 317 -23.91 6.36 -14.89
N PRO A 318 -23.30 5.78 -15.94
CA PRO A 318 -22.93 4.38 -15.97
C PRO A 318 -21.77 4.09 -15.00
N PRO A 319 -21.58 2.85 -14.53
CA PRO A 319 -20.38 2.46 -13.79
C PRO A 319 -19.12 2.73 -14.62
N LEU A 320 -18.00 3.01 -13.94
CA LEU A 320 -16.72 3.19 -14.62
C LEU A 320 -16.11 1.80 -14.86
N ALA A 321 -15.45 1.59 -16.00
CA ALA A 321 -14.70 0.36 -16.18
C ALA A 321 -13.51 0.34 -15.21
N LEU A 322 -13.19 -0.82 -14.65
CA LEU A 322 -11.99 -0.95 -13.83
C LEU A 322 -10.73 -0.79 -14.70
N PRO A 323 -9.66 -0.20 -14.14
CA PRO A 323 -8.37 -0.20 -14.80
C PRO A 323 -7.87 -1.64 -15.01
N PRO A 324 -7.15 -1.91 -16.12
CA PRO A 324 -6.51 -3.21 -16.32
C PRO A 324 -5.45 -3.48 -15.26
N ALA A 325 -5.11 -4.74 -15.05
CA ALA A 325 -4.02 -5.10 -14.14
C ALA A 325 -2.69 -4.50 -14.63
N ASN A 326 -2.07 -3.69 -13.78
CA ASN A 326 -0.74 -3.11 -14.01
C ASN A 326 0.20 -3.51 -12.86
N GLU A 327 1.15 -4.40 -13.17
CA GLU A 327 2.11 -4.97 -12.21
C GLU A 327 3.18 -3.97 -11.74
N LYS A 328 3.28 -2.78 -12.37
CA LYS A 328 4.20 -1.71 -11.96
C LYS A 328 3.67 -0.88 -10.82
N ILE A 329 2.38 -0.99 -10.50
CA ILE A 329 1.77 -0.20 -9.44
C ILE A 329 2.37 -0.60 -8.09
N ARG A 330 2.82 0.40 -7.34
CA ARG A 330 3.29 0.25 -5.97
C ARG A 330 2.47 1.15 -5.05
N ARG A 331 2.35 0.75 -3.79
CA ARG A 331 1.62 1.51 -2.77
C ARG A 331 2.60 2.03 -1.74
N CYS A 332 2.48 3.31 -1.39
CA CYS A 332 3.14 3.89 -0.25
C CYS A 332 2.50 3.37 1.03
N MET A 333 3.30 2.74 1.88
CA MET A 333 2.90 2.19 3.17
C MET A 333 3.96 2.51 4.20
N ALA A 334 3.57 2.62 5.46
CA ALA A 334 4.51 2.77 6.55
C ALA A 334 4.33 1.65 7.60
N SER A 335 5.42 1.33 8.27
CA SER A 335 5.47 0.42 9.41
C SER A 335 6.24 1.12 10.53
N ILE A 336 5.61 1.24 11.71
CA ILE A 336 6.24 1.83 12.89
C ILE A 336 7.00 0.72 13.61
N ILE A 337 8.32 0.88 13.74
CA ILE A 337 9.22 -0.05 14.44
C ILE A 337 9.36 0.37 15.90
N GLU A 338 9.59 1.68 16.12
CA GLU A 338 9.67 2.28 17.44
C GLU A 338 8.67 3.43 17.53
N PRO A 339 7.86 3.51 18.60
CA PRO A 339 7.80 2.62 19.75
C PRO A 339 7.19 1.24 19.41
N CYS A 340 7.85 0.16 19.87
CA CYS A 340 7.47 -1.21 19.51
C CYS A 340 6.10 -1.58 20.11
N PRO A 341 5.08 -1.94 19.29
CA PRO A 341 3.73 -2.21 19.78
C PRO A 341 3.63 -3.29 20.87
N LEU A 342 4.55 -4.28 20.87
CA LEU A 342 4.58 -5.36 21.85
C LEU A 342 5.15 -4.92 23.21
N GLN A 343 6.20 -4.09 23.21
CA GLN A 343 6.89 -3.68 24.44
C GLN A 343 6.28 -2.43 25.08
N SER A 344 5.52 -1.64 24.30
CA SER A 344 5.00 -0.33 24.74
C SER A 344 3.79 -0.41 25.68
N GLN A 345 3.23 -1.61 25.89
CA GLN A 345 2.07 -1.79 26.79
C GLN A 345 2.47 -1.80 28.27
N ASP A 346 3.69 -2.25 28.58
CA ASP A 346 4.16 -2.37 29.98
C ASP A 346 5.09 -1.21 30.39
N ASN A 347 5.74 -0.57 29.42
CA ASN A 347 6.70 0.50 29.71
C ASN A 347 6.03 1.88 29.79
N VAL A 348 5.86 2.39 31.01
CA VAL A 348 5.27 3.71 31.26
C VAL A 348 6.33 4.82 31.12
N ILE A 349 6.12 5.74 30.18
CA ILE A 349 6.91 6.96 30.07
C ILE A 349 6.43 7.96 31.13
N LYS A 350 7.20 8.08 32.22
CA LYS A 350 6.92 9.01 33.32
C LYS A 350 7.67 10.31 33.11
N VAL A 351 6.94 11.43 33.13
CA VAL A 351 7.52 12.77 33.03
C VAL A 351 6.86 13.68 34.05
N THR A 352 7.55 14.73 34.50
CA THR A 352 6.92 15.79 35.25
C THR A 352 5.95 16.55 34.34
N ALA A 353 4.72 16.77 34.79
CA ALA A 353 3.70 17.47 34.03
C ALA A 353 4.18 18.87 33.61
N GLY A 354 3.85 19.25 32.38
CA GLY A 354 4.33 20.48 31.75
C GLY A 354 5.75 20.39 31.17
N LEU A 355 6.52 19.34 31.49
CA LEU A 355 7.79 19.07 30.81
C LEU A 355 7.60 18.14 29.62
N ILE A 356 8.62 18.10 28.76
CA ILE A 356 8.63 17.34 27.53
C ILE A 356 9.29 15.97 27.78
N ALA A 357 8.63 14.90 27.36
CA ALA A 357 9.21 13.59 27.19
C ALA A 357 9.60 13.39 25.72
N ALA A 358 10.88 13.11 25.48
CA ALA A 358 11.39 12.74 24.17
C ALA A 358 11.21 11.23 23.95
N VAL A 359 10.44 10.85 22.93
CA VAL A 359 10.17 9.46 22.56
C VAL A 359 10.83 9.19 21.20
N PRO A 360 11.75 8.21 21.10
CA PRO A 360 12.32 7.83 19.82
C PRO A 360 11.22 7.28 18.91
N PHE A 361 11.23 7.71 17.65
CA PHE A 361 10.30 7.25 16.64
C PHE A 361 11.05 6.80 15.41
N VAL A 362 10.89 5.51 15.08
CA VAL A 362 11.50 4.89 13.91
C VAL A 362 10.40 4.23 13.11
N ALA A 363 10.25 4.65 11.85
CA ALA A 363 9.32 4.05 10.92
C ALA A 363 10.02 3.72 9.60
N GLU A 364 9.66 2.59 9.01
CA GLU A 364 10.00 2.25 7.63
C GLU A 364 8.85 2.64 6.72
N ILE A 365 9.18 3.26 5.61
CA ILE A 365 8.21 3.74 4.63
C ILE A 365 8.61 3.15 3.28
N ASP A 366 7.74 2.32 2.75
CA ASP A 366 7.91 1.69 1.45
C ASP A 366 7.34 2.59 0.37
N ASN A 367 8.02 2.65 -0.78
CA ASN A 367 7.57 3.37 -1.98
C ASN A 367 7.22 4.86 -1.77
N LEU A 368 8.01 5.58 -0.97
CA LEU A 368 7.82 7.01 -0.71
C LEU A 368 8.37 7.85 -1.86
N GLN A 369 7.52 8.67 -2.48
CA GLN A 369 7.93 9.64 -3.51
C GLN A 369 8.53 10.90 -2.87
N GLU A 370 9.41 11.58 -3.60
CA GLU A 370 10.02 12.84 -3.15
C GLU A 370 8.96 13.92 -2.86
N SER A 371 7.95 14.05 -3.71
CA SER A 371 6.82 14.97 -3.53
C SER A 371 6.05 14.71 -2.23
N GLN A 372 5.93 13.45 -1.81
CA GLN A 372 5.19 13.05 -0.61
C GLN A 372 5.97 13.31 0.69
N LYS A 373 7.30 13.47 0.63
CA LYS A 373 8.12 13.74 1.82
C LYS A 373 7.69 15.05 2.50
N ALA A 374 7.39 16.08 1.71
CA ALA A 374 6.91 17.38 2.18
C ALA A 374 5.55 17.30 2.88
N ASP A 375 4.72 16.34 2.49
CA ASP A 375 3.36 16.16 3.01
C ASP A 375 3.30 15.20 4.19
N MET A 376 4.41 14.55 4.54
CA MET A 376 4.48 13.61 5.65
C MET A 376 4.20 14.29 6.99
N ARG A 377 3.34 13.70 7.81
CA ARG A 377 2.99 14.18 9.15
C ARG A 377 2.97 13.03 10.15
N ILE A 378 3.37 13.33 11.39
CA ILE A 378 3.19 12.45 12.54
C ILE A 378 2.04 13.02 13.36
N LYS A 379 0.97 12.26 13.47
CA LYS A 379 -0.21 12.60 14.25
C LYS A 379 -0.12 11.94 15.63
N ILE A 380 -0.29 12.74 16.66
CA ILE A 380 -0.27 12.33 18.06
C ILE A 380 -1.65 12.63 18.62
N LYS A 381 -2.33 11.61 19.12
CA LYS A 381 -3.67 11.73 19.68
C LYS A 381 -3.63 11.32 21.15
N TYR A 382 -3.98 12.27 22.00
CA TYR A 382 -4.06 12.10 23.44
C TYR A 382 -5.42 11.48 23.85
N PRO A 383 -5.51 10.89 25.06
CA PRO A 383 -6.74 10.28 25.58
C PRO A 383 -7.92 11.25 25.69
N ASP A 384 -7.65 12.54 25.88
CA ASP A 384 -8.62 13.62 25.97
C ASP A 384 -9.09 14.14 24.61
N GLN A 385 -8.74 13.43 23.53
CA GLN A 385 -9.06 13.75 22.14
C GLN A 385 -8.28 14.94 21.56
N HIS A 386 -7.37 15.58 22.31
CA HIS A 386 -6.47 16.56 21.72
C HIS A 386 -5.52 15.88 20.74
N MET A 387 -5.39 16.49 19.56
CA MET A 387 -4.54 15.98 18.48
C MET A 387 -3.47 17.00 18.14
N HIS A 388 -2.23 16.53 18.06
CA HIS A 388 -1.08 17.32 17.68
C HIS A 388 -0.47 16.71 16.42
N THR A 389 -0.21 17.55 15.42
CA THR A 389 0.41 17.13 14.16
C THR A 389 1.80 17.71 14.07
N VAL A 390 2.81 16.86 13.90
CA VAL A 390 4.23 17.23 13.82
C VAL A 390 4.74 16.98 12.41
N VAL A 391 5.55 17.91 11.90
CA VAL A 391 6.25 17.77 10.61
C VAL A 391 7.63 17.16 10.88
N PRO A 392 7.94 15.96 10.35
CA PRO A 392 9.28 15.40 10.46
C PRO A 392 10.31 16.26 9.73
N LYS A 393 11.55 16.30 10.23
CA LYS A 393 12.63 17.02 9.54
C LYS A 393 13.04 16.25 8.28
N MET A 394 13.35 16.97 7.20
CA MET A 394 13.83 16.34 5.96
C MET A 394 15.13 15.55 6.15
N THR A 395 15.96 15.94 7.11
CA THR A 395 17.21 15.26 7.46
C THR A 395 17.01 13.88 8.10
N ASP A 396 15.82 13.63 8.66
CA ASP A 396 15.50 12.43 9.43
C ASP A 396 15.11 11.25 8.52
N PHE A 397 14.84 11.53 7.24
CA PHE A 397 14.59 10.53 6.21
C PHE A 397 15.93 9.98 5.69
N LYS A 398 16.16 8.69 5.88
CA LYS A 398 17.37 7.98 5.43
C LYS A 398 16.99 6.86 4.46
N PRO A 399 17.63 6.74 3.28
CA PRO A 399 17.35 5.64 2.37
C PRO A 399 17.73 4.30 3.00
N ILE A 400 16.99 3.24 2.68
CA ILE A 400 17.26 1.89 3.18
C ILE A 400 18.16 1.16 2.19
N MET A 401 19.34 0.77 2.67
CA MET A 401 20.30 -0.06 1.93
C MET A 401 19.91 -1.53 2.13
N THR A 402 19.62 -2.27 1.06
CA THR A 402 19.47 -3.73 1.13
C THR A 402 20.68 -4.42 0.50
N GLU A 403 20.79 -5.74 0.67
CA GLU A 403 21.88 -6.55 0.10
C GLU A 403 21.92 -6.51 -1.45
N GLN A 404 20.84 -6.06 -2.09
CA GLN A 404 20.71 -5.89 -3.55
C GLN A 404 21.00 -4.45 -4.03
N GLY A 405 21.35 -3.53 -3.11
CA GLY A 405 21.62 -2.12 -3.42
C GLY A 405 20.71 -1.16 -2.65
N GLU A 406 20.80 0.13 -2.96
CA GLU A 406 19.89 1.14 -2.41
C GLU A 406 18.50 0.98 -3.07
N HIS A 407 17.46 0.70 -2.29
CA HIS A 407 16.09 0.87 -2.81
C HIS A 407 15.79 2.37 -2.85
N GLU A 408 15.75 2.97 -4.04
CA GLU A 408 15.54 4.42 -4.23
C GLU A 408 14.29 4.94 -3.50
N THR A 409 13.25 4.10 -3.36
CA THR A 409 11.95 4.51 -2.84
C THR A 409 11.65 4.08 -1.40
N ASN A 410 12.51 3.24 -0.79
CA ASN A 410 12.29 2.77 0.58
C ASN A 410 13.13 3.60 1.55
N VAL A 411 12.47 4.19 2.53
CA VAL A 411 13.06 5.20 3.41
C VAL A 411 12.76 4.85 4.86
N ARG A 412 13.77 4.96 5.72
CA ARG A 412 13.61 4.89 7.16
C ARG A 412 13.57 6.30 7.74
N LEU A 413 12.47 6.64 8.39
CA LEU A 413 12.31 7.87 9.14
C LEU A 413 12.79 7.64 10.57
N ARG A 414 13.81 8.40 11.01
CA ARG A 414 14.34 8.37 12.37
C ARG A 414 14.24 9.74 13.00
N THR A 415 13.26 9.94 13.87
CA THR A 415 13.02 11.22 14.52
C THR A 415 12.70 11.04 16.00
N THR A 416 12.50 12.15 16.70
CA THR A 416 12.14 12.16 18.11
C THR A 416 10.82 12.90 18.27
N ILE A 417 9.83 12.21 18.82
CA ILE A 417 8.53 12.78 19.12
C ILE A 417 8.58 13.40 20.50
N LEU A 418 8.02 14.59 20.62
CA LEU A 418 7.96 15.33 21.88
C LEU A 418 6.54 15.25 22.44
N LEU A 419 6.39 14.56 23.57
CA LEU A 419 5.12 14.46 24.30
C LEU A 419 5.15 15.42 25.50
N SER A 420 4.09 16.20 25.69
CA SER A 420 3.91 17.05 26.86
C SER A 420 2.44 17.23 27.14
N HIS A 421 2.07 17.16 28.41
CA HIS A 421 0.69 17.32 28.84
C HIS A 421 0.61 17.80 30.30
N SER A 422 -0.55 18.33 30.68
CA SER A 422 -0.93 18.58 32.07
C SER A 422 -0.99 17.30 32.90
N VAL A 423 -1.01 17.44 34.23
CA VAL A 423 -0.97 16.31 35.18
C VAL A 423 -2.11 15.33 34.92
N TRP A 424 -1.79 14.04 34.91
CA TRP A 424 -2.75 12.94 34.87
C TRP A 424 -2.72 12.15 36.18
N THR A 425 -3.89 11.61 36.55
CA THR A 425 -4.05 10.69 37.68
C THR A 425 -3.37 9.36 37.40
N GLU A 426 -3.60 8.80 36.21
CA GLU A 426 -3.08 7.51 35.76
C GLU A 426 -2.27 7.60 34.46
N ALA A 427 -1.52 6.53 34.16
CA ALA A 427 -0.86 6.41 32.87
C ALA A 427 -1.89 6.02 31.82
N SER A 428 -1.83 6.64 30.64
CA SER A 428 -2.81 6.39 29.58
C SER A 428 -2.16 6.32 28.20
N LEU A 429 -2.87 5.70 27.25
CA LEU A 429 -2.36 5.41 25.92
C LEU A 429 -2.44 6.64 25.03
N VAL A 430 -1.29 7.05 24.51
CA VAL A 430 -1.16 8.04 23.44
C VAL A 430 -1.00 7.31 22.12
N GLU A 431 -1.83 7.65 21.14
CA GLU A 431 -1.78 7.05 19.80
C GLU A 431 -0.89 7.91 18.89
N ILE A 432 0.11 7.29 18.28
CA ILE A 432 1.05 7.93 17.35
C ILE A 432 0.87 7.28 15.98
N GLN A 433 0.62 8.08 14.94
CA GLN A 433 0.32 7.59 13.60
C GLN A 433 1.06 8.40 12.54
N LEU A 434 1.45 7.74 11.45
CA LEU A 434 2.02 8.39 10.28
C LEU A 434 0.96 8.60 9.20
N CYS A 435 0.87 9.82 8.67
CA CYS A 435 -0.10 10.18 7.63
C CYS A 435 0.48 11.14 6.58
N LEU A 436 -0.17 11.22 5.42
CA LEU A 436 0.08 12.25 4.39
C LEU A 436 -0.96 13.36 4.51
N ALA A 437 -0.53 14.59 4.73
CA ALA A 437 -1.38 15.77 4.75
C ALA A 437 -1.55 16.36 3.35
N VAL A 438 -2.32 15.67 2.52
CA VAL A 438 -2.56 16.04 1.12
C VAL A 438 -3.36 17.35 1.00
N ARG A 439 -4.31 17.57 1.91
CA ARG A 439 -5.12 18.80 1.97
C ARG A 439 -5.41 19.20 3.41
N PRO A 440 -5.65 20.50 3.69
CA PRO A 440 -6.08 20.94 5.01
C PRO A 440 -7.30 20.14 5.49
N GLY A 441 -7.16 19.47 6.64
CA GLY A 441 -8.21 18.64 7.23
C GLY A 441 -8.47 17.29 6.55
N SER A 442 -7.65 16.88 5.57
CA SER A 442 -7.72 15.54 4.94
C SER A 442 -6.35 14.87 5.01
N GLU A 443 -6.17 14.07 6.04
CA GLU A 443 -4.95 13.28 6.27
C GLU A 443 -5.19 11.84 5.80
N LEU A 444 -4.24 11.28 5.06
CA LEU A 444 -4.27 9.89 4.61
C LEU A 444 -3.40 9.04 5.51
N GLU A 445 -4.01 8.10 6.22
CA GLU A 445 -3.31 7.19 7.11
C GLU A 445 -2.47 6.17 6.32
N LEU A 446 -1.18 6.08 6.64
CA LEU A 446 -0.24 5.15 5.97
C LEU A 446 -0.03 3.84 6.74
N CYS A 447 -0.32 3.85 8.05
CA CYS A 447 -0.08 2.74 8.96
C CYS A 447 -1.11 2.69 10.10
N LYS A 448 -1.13 1.55 10.81
CA LYS A 448 -1.86 1.45 12.08
C LYS A 448 -1.15 2.29 13.14
N PRO A 449 -1.88 2.94 14.07
CA PRO A 449 -1.27 3.76 15.11
C PRO A 449 -0.47 2.89 16.09
N ALA A 450 0.72 3.35 16.45
CA ALA A 450 1.48 2.85 17.59
C ALA A 450 0.93 3.45 18.87
N LYS A 451 0.95 2.69 19.97
CA LYS A 451 0.40 3.12 21.26
C LYS A 451 1.50 3.17 22.30
N VAL A 452 1.58 4.26 23.04
CA VAL A 452 2.58 4.47 24.09
C VAL A 452 1.89 4.81 25.39
N LEU A 453 2.31 4.17 26.49
CA LEU A 453 1.78 4.46 27.81
C LEU A 453 2.51 5.67 28.41
N PHE A 454 1.79 6.79 28.58
CA PHE A 454 2.34 8.08 29.00
C PHE A 454 1.75 8.53 30.35
N ALA A 455 2.58 9.07 31.24
CA ALA A 455 2.20 9.47 32.59
C ALA A 455 2.85 10.80 33.03
N PRO A 456 2.21 11.95 32.75
CA PRO A 456 2.61 13.25 33.27
C PRO A 456 2.24 13.37 34.76
N LYS A 457 3.24 13.31 35.65
CA LYS A 457 3.06 13.33 37.11
C LYS A 457 3.31 14.71 37.71
N PRO A 458 2.65 15.07 38.82
CA PRO A 458 2.87 16.35 39.47
C PRO A 458 4.31 16.45 39.99
N VAL A 459 4.83 17.68 40.07
CA VAL A 459 6.11 17.96 40.73
C VAL A 459 5.98 17.54 42.20
N ARG A 460 6.75 16.54 42.63
CA ARG A 460 6.89 16.25 44.06
C ARG A 460 7.69 17.39 44.68
N ARG A 461 6.99 18.38 45.26
CA ARG A 461 7.62 19.31 46.20
C ARG A 461 7.98 18.47 47.43
N GLY A 462 9.28 18.24 47.62
CA GLY A 462 9.78 17.61 48.84
C GLY A 462 9.32 18.43 50.04
N ILE A 463 8.66 17.76 50.99
CA ILE A 463 8.46 18.26 52.35
C ILE A 463 9.72 17.89 53.14
#